data_AF-A0A843EUX0-F1
#
_entry.id   AF-A0A843EUX0-F1
#
_cell.length_a   1.000
_cell.length_b   1.000
_cell.length_c   1.000
_cell.angle_alpha   90.00
_cell.angle_beta   90.00
_cell.angle_gamma   90.00
#
_symmetry.space_group_name_H-M   'P 1'
#
loop_
_entity.id
_entity.type
_entity.pdbx_description
1 polymer ?
#
loop_
_entity_poly.entity_id
_entity_poly.type
_entity_poly.pdbx_seq_one_letter_code
_entity_poly.pdbx_strand_id
1 'polypeptide(L)'
;MKYIARRKNIVCTCKLIRQKTDKPYYTFLNPECVQKIAKVKLKQHDFDLNSSLLKYELNHVNYKFKLLNDYLGFGEVGGFSRLRPHMLRKFNASYLSQGSIESNLLGMDLVDMLHGRGKNKTRESYFMDNPEYLKLEYIRAMSNISLDYKYDYKIVNGKVKVLAIPL
;
A
#
# COMPACT_ATOMS: atom_id res chain seq x y z
N MET A 1 -1.40 14.55 -13.70
CA MET A 1 -1.61 14.51 -12.23
C MET A 1 -2.99 15.00 -11.75
N LYS A 2 -3.54 16.14 -12.24
CA LYS A 2 -4.88 16.64 -11.82
C LYS A 2 -6.01 15.62 -12.02
N TYR A 3 -5.98 14.89 -13.14
CA TYR A 3 -6.91 13.79 -13.44
C TYR A 3 -6.87 12.68 -12.37
N ILE A 4 -5.66 12.21 -12.03
CA ILE A 4 -5.43 11.14 -11.05
C ILE A 4 -5.91 11.57 -9.66
N ALA A 5 -5.61 12.80 -9.25
CA ALA A 5 -5.97 13.34 -7.93
C ALA A 5 -7.49 13.40 -7.64
N ARG A 6 -8.34 13.27 -8.67
CA ARG A 6 -9.82 13.31 -8.56
C ARG A 6 -10.47 11.94 -8.70
N ARG A 7 -9.75 10.92 -9.16
CA ARG A 7 -10.31 9.60 -9.46
C ARG A 7 -10.25 8.69 -8.24
N LYS A 8 -11.40 8.15 -7.84
CA LYS A 8 -11.53 7.26 -6.66
C LYS A 8 -11.39 5.77 -7.00
N ASN A 9 -11.04 5.43 -8.24
CA ASN A 9 -11.05 4.04 -8.72
C ASN A 9 -9.72 3.60 -9.36
N ILE A 10 -8.64 4.36 -9.12
CA ILE A 10 -7.32 4.04 -9.67
C ILE A 10 -6.52 3.28 -8.63
N VAL A 11 -6.15 2.04 -8.96
CA VAL A 11 -5.18 1.25 -8.18
C VAL A 11 -3.86 1.24 -8.93
N CYS A 12 -2.83 1.81 -8.31
CA CYS A 12 -1.50 1.92 -8.91
C CYS A 12 -0.70 0.65 -8.66
N THR A 13 -0.01 0.15 -9.69
CA THR A 13 0.96 -0.94 -9.57
C THR A 13 2.34 -0.36 -9.33
N CYS A 14 3.02 -0.82 -8.28
CA CYS A 14 4.39 -0.45 -7.94
C CYS A 14 5.30 -1.65 -8.10
N LYS A 15 6.33 -1.53 -8.94
CA LYS A 15 7.42 -2.49 -9.03
C LYS A 15 8.59 -1.97 -8.20
N LEU A 16 8.97 -2.70 -7.16
CA LEU A 16 9.97 -2.27 -6.18
C LEU A 16 11.06 -3.34 -6.05
N ILE A 17 12.26 -2.92 -5.64
CA ILE A 17 13.35 -3.83 -5.25
C ILE A 17 13.43 -3.80 -3.73
N ARG A 18 13.41 -4.96 -3.09
CA ARG A 18 13.50 -5.05 -1.63
C ARG A 18 14.95 -4.91 -1.18
N GLN A 19 15.28 -3.80 -0.52
CA GLN A 19 16.62 -3.50 0.00
C GLN A 19 17.30 -4.65 0.77
N LYS A 20 16.56 -5.41 1.60
CA LYS A 20 17.13 -6.49 2.42
C LYS A 20 17.61 -7.70 1.61
N THR A 21 16.98 -7.99 0.47
CA THR A 21 17.22 -9.24 -0.28
C THR A 21 17.49 -9.01 -1.75
N ASP A 22 17.47 -7.76 -2.20
CA ASP A 22 17.63 -7.34 -3.60
C ASP A 22 16.65 -8.01 -4.58
N LYS A 23 15.52 -8.50 -4.07
CA LYS A 23 14.50 -9.19 -4.88
C LYS A 23 13.48 -8.18 -5.41
N PRO A 24 13.15 -8.21 -6.72
CA PRO A 24 12.04 -7.44 -7.24
C PRO A 24 10.72 -8.01 -6.72
N TYR A 25 9.74 -7.14 -6.47
CA TYR A 25 8.40 -7.53 -6.09
C TYR A 25 7.38 -6.49 -6.57
N TYR A 26 6.12 -6.92 -6.68
CA TYR A 26 4.99 -6.06 -6.99
C TYR A 26 4.20 -5.76 -5.72
N THR A 27 3.77 -4.52 -5.61
CA THR A 27 2.81 -4.08 -4.59
C THR A 27 1.87 -3.04 -5.20
N PHE A 28 0.84 -2.63 -4.46
CA PHE A 28 -0.21 -1.78 -4.99
C PHE A 28 -0.58 -0.67 -4.03
N LEU A 29 -1.04 0.44 -4.60
CA LEU A 29 -1.58 1.58 -3.85
C LEU A 29 -3.08 1.66 -4.10
N ASN A 30 -3.87 1.69 -3.02
CA ASN A 30 -5.31 1.92 -3.09
C ASN A 30 -5.60 3.34 -3.60
N PRO A 31 -6.84 3.61 -4.07
CA PRO A 31 -7.17 4.89 -4.69
C PRO A 31 -6.94 6.12 -3.80
N GLU A 32 -7.12 5.99 -2.49
CA GLU A 32 -6.88 7.07 -1.52
C GLU A 32 -5.40 7.47 -1.48
N CYS A 33 -4.51 6.47 -1.39
CA CYS A 33 -3.07 6.70 -1.40
C CYS A 33 -2.63 7.34 -2.73
N VAL A 34 -3.13 6.85 -3.86
CA VAL A 34 -2.88 7.41 -5.19
C VAL A 34 -3.30 8.89 -5.27
N GLN A 35 -4.48 9.22 -4.76
CA GLN A 35 -4.95 10.61 -4.72
C GLN A 35 -4.08 11.50 -3.84
N LYS A 36 -3.69 11.04 -2.65
CA LYS A 36 -2.86 11.83 -1.72
C LYS A 36 -1.48 12.09 -2.32
N ILE A 37 -0.84 11.07 -2.91
CA ILE A 37 0.43 11.24 -3.63
C ILE A 37 0.26 12.23 -4.78
N ALA A 38 -0.80 12.10 -5.58
CA ALA A 38 -1.05 13.00 -6.70
C ALA A 38 -1.25 14.45 -6.24
N LYS A 39 -1.96 14.68 -5.13
CA LYS A 39 -2.14 16.00 -4.53
C LYS A 39 -0.84 16.59 -4.01
N VAL A 40 0.01 15.80 -3.35
CA VAL A 40 1.34 16.25 -2.90
C VAL A 40 2.20 16.66 -4.10
N LYS A 41 2.21 15.85 -5.16
CA LYS A 41 2.97 16.15 -6.38
C LYS A 41 2.48 17.37 -7.14
N LEU A 42 1.17 17.62 -7.17
CA LEU A 42 0.60 18.83 -7.79
C LEU A 42 1.01 20.14 -7.11
N LYS A 43 1.50 20.09 -5.86
CA LYS A 43 2.03 21.25 -5.15
C LYS A 43 3.51 21.53 -5.46
N GLN A 44 4.20 20.63 -6.16
CA GLN A 44 5.60 20.82 -6.56
C GLN A 44 5.63 21.63 -7.86
N HIS A 45 6.41 22.71 -7.88
CA HIS A 45 6.57 23.56 -9.07
C HIS A 45 7.33 22.83 -10.19
N ASP A 46 8.36 22.04 -9.84
CA ASP A 46 9.22 21.32 -10.79
C ASP A 46 8.92 19.81 -10.79
N PHE A 47 7.70 19.45 -11.20
CA PHE A 47 7.30 18.05 -11.29
C PHE A 47 7.98 17.35 -12.47
N ASP A 48 9.05 16.61 -12.20
CA ASP A 48 9.69 15.71 -13.15
C ASP A 48 9.24 14.26 -12.93
N LEU A 49 8.75 13.63 -14.01
CA LEU A 49 8.32 12.23 -14.02
C LEU A 49 9.48 11.24 -13.80
N ASN A 50 10.71 11.64 -14.11
CA ASN A 50 11.91 10.82 -13.92
C ASN A 50 12.49 10.97 -12.51
N SER A 51 12.03 11.96 -11.75
CA SER A 51 12.47 12.17 -10.37
C SER A 51 11.82 11.18 -9.40
N SER A 52 12.47 10.96 -8.25
CA SER A 52 11.91 10.11 -7.20
C SER A 52 10.51 10.55 -6.78
N LEU A 53 9.59 9.58 -6.66
CA LEU A 53 8.21 9.83 -6.26
C LEU A 53 8.13 10.51 -4.89
N LEU A 54 8.96 10.15 -3.93
CA LEU A 54 9.07 10.85 -2.66
C LEU A 54 10.55 11.05 -2.35
N LYS A 55 10.97 12.29 -2.12
CA LYS A 55 12.34 12.65 -1.74
C LYS A 55 12.41 12.81 -0.22
N TYR A 56 12.34 11.70 0.51
CA TYR A 56 12.44 11.73 1.97
C TYR A 56 13.62 10.90 2.45
N GLU A 57 14.50 11.55 3.21
CA GLU A 57 15.53 10.88 3.99
C GLU A 57 14.92 10.09 5.15
N LEU A 58 15.56 9.00 5.57
CA LEU A 58 15.08 8.16 6.67
C LEU A 58 14.88 8.97 7.97
N ASN A 59 15.81 9.90 8.26
CA ASN A 59 15.71 10.79 9.41
C ASN A 59 14.48 11.69 9.32
N HIS A 60 14.14 12.18 8.13
CA HIS A 60 12.94 12.99 7.92
C HIS A 60 11.66 12.17 8.16
N VAL A 61 11.61 10.93 7.66
CA VAL A 61 10.48 10.03 7.91
C VAL A 61 10.32 9.76 9.41
N ASN A 62 11.40 9.41 10.11
CA ASN A 62 11.37 9.14 11.55
C ASN A 62 10.92 10.37 12.35
N TYR A 63 11.41 11.56 11.99
CA TYR A 63 10.96 12.81 12.62
C TYR A 63 9.46 13.06 12.41
N LYS A 64 8.92 12.80 11.21
CA LYS A 64 7.46 12.91 10.96
C LYS A 64 6.66 11.92 11.81
N PHE A 65 7.15 10.70 11.99
CA PHE A 65 6.51 9.75 12.91
C PHE A 65 6.55 10.23 14.36
N LYS A 66 7.66 10.81 14.82
CA LYS A 66 7.73 11.41 16.16
C LYS A 66 6.65 12.48 16.36
N LEU A 67 6.59 13.46 15.46
CA LEU A 67 5.57 14.52 15.50
C LEU A 67 4.13 13.96 15.52
N LEU A 68 3.87 12.90 14.75
CA LEU A 68 2.57 12.25 14.74
C LEU A 68 2.26 11.54 16.07
N ASN A 69 3.24 10.90 16.70
CA ASN A 69 3.04 10.28 18.01
C ASN A 69 2.78 11.34 19.09
N ASP A 70 3.51 12.46 19.03
CA ASP A 70 3.35 13.58 19.96
C ASP A 70 1.93 14.17 19.82
N TYR A 71 1.49 14.40 18.58
CA TYR A 71 0.13 14.88 18.29
C TYR A 71 -0.97 13.93 18.79
N LEU A 72 -0.77 12.61 18.66
CA LEU A 72 -1.72 11.60 19.09
C LEU A 72 -1.60 11.24 20.59
N GLY A 73 -0.64 11.81 21.32
CA GLY A 73 -0.39 11.47 22.72
C GLY A 73 0.03 10.02 22.95
N PHE A 74 0.62 9.35 21.95
CA PHE A 74 0.97 7.93 22.06
C PHE A 74 2.23 7.67 22.88
N GLY A 75 3.10 8.68 23.04
CA GLY A 75 4.35 8.55 23.78
C GLY A 75 5.32 7.53 23.17
N GLU A 76 6.21 7.02 24.01
CA GLU A 76 7.31 6.13 23.61
C GLU A 76 7.28 4.80 24.38
N VAL A 77 7.87 3.75 23.80
CA VAL A 77 8.11 2.46 24.44
C VAL A 77 9.53 2.02 24.12
N GLY A 78 10.34 1.83 25.16
CA GLY A 78 11.74 1.44 25.03
C GLY A 78 12.61 2.45 24.27
N GLY A 79 12.32 3.75 24.42
CA GLY A 79 13.04 4.84 23.74
C GLY A 79 12.66 5.05 22.27
N PHE A 80 11.59 4.41 21.79
CA PHE A 80 11.09 4.59 20.44
C PHE A 80 9.62 5.03 20.46
N SER A 81 9.23 5.89 19.52
CA SER A 81 7.82 6.23 19.31
C SER A 81 6.96 4.97 19.10
N ARG A 82 5.74 4.94 19.63
CA ARG A 82 4.85 3.76 19.52
C ARG A 82 4.47 3.48 18.07
N LEU A 83 3.99 4.50 17.35
CA LEU A 83 3.67 4.43 15.93
C LEU A 83 4.95 4.58 15.10
N ARG A 84 5.30 3.51 14.38
CA ARG A 84 6.50 3.39 13.54
C ARG A 84 6.16 2.81 12.17
N PRO A 85 7.00 2.99 11.15
CA PRO A 85 6.84 2.33 9.85
C PRO A 85 6.62 0.81 9.97
N HIS A 86 7.33 0.15 10.90
CA HIS A 86 7.17 -1.28 11.14
C HIS A 86 5.78 -1.66 11.68
N MET A 87 5.18 -0.80 12.51
CA MET A 87 3.82 -1.01 13.04
C MET A 87 2.77 -0.82 11.94
N LEU A 88 2.93 0.18 11.06
CA LEU A 88 2.07 0.33 9.89
C LEU A 88 2.14 -0.88 8.96
N ARG A 89 3.34 -1.46 8.79
CA ARG A 89 3.50 -2.70 8.01
C ARG A 89 2.80 -3.89 8.67
N LYS A 90 2.86 -4.03 10.00
CA LYS A 90 2.12 -5.06 10.75
C LYS A 90 0.62 -4.85 10.63
N PHE A 91 0.14 -3.62 10.85
CA PHE A 91 -1.25 -3.24 10.66
C PHE A 91 -1.73 -3.63 9.25
N ASN A 92 -0.99 -3.22 8.21
CA ASN A 92 -1.32 -3.55 6.83
C ASN A 92 -1.39 -5.07 6.60
N ALA A 93 -0.43 -5.85 7.11
CA ALA A 93 -0.45 -7.31 6.98
C ALA A 93 -1.66 -7.92 7.69
N SER A 94 -1.90 -7.55 8.95
CA SER A 94 -2.99 -8.10 9.77
C SER A 94 -4.36 -7.79 9.18
N TYR A 95 -4.60 -6.56 8.74
CA TYR A 95 -5.92 -6.18 8.18
C TYR A 95 -6.14 -6.76 6.78
N LEU A 96 -5.08 -7.01 6.01
CA LEU A 96 -5.20 -7.74 4.74
C LEU A 96 -5.47 -9.23 4.92
N SER A 97 -4.91 -9.90 5.95
CA SER A 97 -5.03 -11.36 6.10
C SER A 97 -6.04 -11.85 7.12
N GLN A 98 -6.37 -11.02 8.12
CA GLN A 98 -7.28 -11.39 9.21
C GLN A 98 -8.55 -10.55 9.19
N GLY A 99 -8.49 -9.34 8.61
CA GLY A 99 -9.63 -8.45 8.35
C GLY A 99 -10.61 -8.26 9.51
N SER A 100 -11.72 -7.60 9.21
CA SER A 100 -12.91 -7.65 10.09
C SER A 100 -13.83 -8.78 9.62
N ILE A 101 -14.72 -9.26 10.48
CA ILE A 101 -15.54 -10.48 10.36
C ILE A 101 -16.31 -10.62 9.01
N GLU A 102 -16.47 -9.55 8.23
CA GLU A 102 -17.27 -9.51 6.99
C GLU A 102 -16.45 -9.28 5.69
N SER A 103 -15.11 -9.35 5.74
CA SER A 103 -14.25 -8.84 4.66
C SER A 103 -13.52 -9.94 3.88
N ASN A 104 -13.25 -9.72 2.59
CA ASN A 104 -12.34 -10.57 1.81
C ASN A 104 -10.94 -10.53 2.43
N LEU A 105 -10.34 -11.72 2.63
CA LEU A 105 -9.04 -11.89 3.28
C LEU A 105 -8.00 -12.44 2.29
N LEU A 106 -6.76 -11.98 2.43
CA LEU A 106 -5.61 -12.53 1.72
C LEU A 106 -4.99 -13.66 2.52
N GLY A 107 -4.67 -14.76 1.85
CA GLY A 107 -3.75 -15.76 2.41
C GLY A 107 -2.40 -15.11 2.76
N MET A 108 -1.77 -15.56 3.85
CA MET A 108 -0.52 -14.97 4.32
C MET A 108 0.60 -15.00 3.26
N ASP A 109 0.62 -16.02 2.41
CA ASP A 109 1.49 -16.11 1.23
C ASP A 109 1.36 -14.88 0.30
N LEU A 110 0.13 -14.40 0.05
CA LEU A 110 -0.14 -13.24 -0.80
C LEU A 110 0.30 -11.95 -0.11
N VAL A 111 0.06 -11.83 1.20
CA VAL A 111 0.52 -10.69 2.00
C VAL A 111 2.04 -10.60 1.99
N ASP A 112 2.73 -11.73 2.18
CA ASP A 112 4.20 -11.76 2.15
C ASP A 112 4.73 -11.37 0.76
N MET A 113 4.07 -11.80 -0.33
CA MET A 113 4.41 -11.35 -1.70
C MET A 113 4.22 -9.84 -1.89
N LEU A 114 3.09 -9.26 -1.46
CA LEU A 114 2.85 -7.81 -1.49
C LEU A 114 3.90 -7.00 -0.73
N HIS A 115 4.52 -7.66 0.25
CA HIS A 115 5.53 -7.11 1.16
C HIS A 115 6.97 -7.43 0.73
N GLY A 116 7.14 -8.15 -0.39
CA GLY A 116 8.43 -8.59 -0.92
C GLY A 116 9.15 -9.62 -0.03
N ARG A 117 8.44 -10.31 0.86
CA ARG A 117 8.98 -11.43 1.65
C ARG A 117 8.91 -12.68 0.77
N GLY A 118 10.07 -13.33 0.57
CA GLY A 118 10.15 -14.54 -0.25
C GLY A 118 9.44 -15.72 0.41
N LYS A 119 8.93 -16.64 -0.41
CA LYS A 119 8.45 -17.95 0.05
C LYS A 119 9.65 -18.86 0.38
N ASN A 120 9.43 -19.89 1.19
CA ASN A 120 10.40 -20.98 1.34
C ASN A 120 10.80 -21.52 -0.05
N LYS A 121 12.08 -21.90 -0.22
CA LYS A 121 12.79 -22.21 -1.48
C LYS A 121 12.05 -23.12 -2.48
N THR A 122 11.01 -23.85 -2.05
CA THR A 122 10.26 -24.82 -2.85
C THR A 122 9.09 -24.23 -3.66
N ARG A 123 8.69 -22.96 -3.45
CA ARG A 123 7.50 -22.34 -4.09
C ARG A 123 7.77 -21.10 -4.97
N GLU A 124 9.04 -20.77 -5.24
CA GLU A 124 9.40 -19.56 -5.97
C GLU A 124 8.95 -19.56 -7.44
N SER A 125 8.76 -20.72 -8.07
CA SER A 125 8.54 -20.80 -9.54
C SER A 125 7.10 -20.57 -10.03
N TYR A 126 6.07 -20.66 -9.19
CA TYR A 126 4.67 -20.60 -9.67
C TYR A 126 3.92 -19.31 -9.33
N PHE A 127 4.36 -18.56 -8.31
CA PHE A 127 3.65 -17.38 -7.80
C PHE A 127 4.33 -16.04 -8.13
N MET A 128 5.57 -16.05 -8.64
CA MET A 128 6.29 -14.82 -8.98
C MET A 128 5.77 -14.11 -10.24
N ASP A 129 4.97 -14.76 -11.09
CA ASP A 129 4.85 -14.33 -12.49
C ASP A 129 3.53 -13.66 -12.91
N ASN A 130 2.52 -13.55 -12.04
CA ASN A 130 1.28 -12.86 -12.42
C ASN A 130 0.93 -11.65 -11.52
N PRO A 131 1.50 -10.47 -11.80
CA PRO A 131 1.17 -9.22 -11.12
C PRO A 131 -0.32 -8.85 -11.22
N GLU A 132 -1.01 -9.25 -12.29
CA GLU A 132 -2.44 -8.96 -12.47
C GLU A 132 -3.30 -9.80 -11.52
N TYR A 133 -2.93 -11.06 -11.30
CA TYR A 133 -3.58 -11.89 -10.28
C TYR A 133 -3.37 -11.30 -8.88
N LEU A 134 -2.12 -10.97 -8.53
CA LEU A 134 -1.82 -10.36 -7.22
C LEU A 134 -2.56 -9.03 -7.03
N LYS A 135 -2.72 -8.25 -8.11
CA LYS A 135 -3.49 -7.01 -8.10
C LYS A 135 -4.97 -7.24 -7.86
N LEU A 136 -5.56 -8.25 -8.49
CA LEU A 136 -6.96 -8.62 -8.28
C LEU A 136 -7.21 -9.05 -6.84
N GLU A 137 -6.35 -9.90 -6.29
CA GLU A 137 -6.42 -10.30 -4.88
C GLU A 137 -6.28 -9.09 -3.95
N TYR A 138 -5.32 -8.19 -4.21
CA TYR A 138 -5.21 -6.94 -3.48
C TYR A 138 -6.50 -6.11 -3.54
N ILE A 139 -7.10 -5.93 -4.72
CA ILE A 139 -8.34 -5.17 -4.91
C ILE A 139 -9.48 -5.77 -4.10
N ARG A 140 -9.57 -7.10 -3.99
CA ARG A 140 -10.58 -7.79 -3.16
C ARG A 140 -10.49 -7.39 -1.69
N ALA A 141 -9.28 -7.22 -1.16
CA ALA A 141 -9.02 -7.00 0.27
C ALA A 141 -8.69 -5.54 0.65
N MET A 142 -8.42 -4.64 -0.30
CA MET A 142 -7.92 -3.29 0.01
C MET A 142 -8.90 -2.43 0.82
N SER A 143 -10.18 -2.76 0.84
CA SER A 143 -11.18 -2.12 1.71
C SER A 143 -10.84 -2.24 3.19
N ASN A 144 -10.14 -3.31 3.60
CA ASN A 144 -9.77 -3.55 5.00
C ASN A 144 -8.72 -2.55 5.51
N ILE A 145 -8.04 -1.85 4.61
CA ILE A 145 -6.95 -0.91 4.90
C ILE A 145 -7.23 0.49 4.32
N SER A 146 -8.47 0.75 3.91
CA SER A 146 -8.92 2.04 3.38
C SER A 146 -9.65 2.84 4.45
N LEU A 147 -9.56 4.17 4.38
CA LEU A 147 -10.01 5.08 5.43
C LEU A 147 -11.26 5.88 5.05
N ASP A 148 -11.37 6.26 3.78
CA ASP A 148 -12.41 7.18 3.31
C ASP A 148 -13.52 6.46 2.51
N TYR A 149 -13.20 5.29 1.91
CA TYR A 149 -14.12 4.54 1.06
C TYR A 149 -14.01 3.02 1.29
N LYS A 150 -15.16 2.35 1.21
CA LYS A 150 -15.26 0.93 0.91
C LYS A 150 -15.09 0.73 -0.60
N TYR A 151 -14.19 -0.17 -0.98
CA TYR A 151 -13.96 -0.52 -2.37
C TYR A 151 -14.59 -1.86 -2.72
N ASP A 152 -15.12 -1.91 -3.94
CA ASP A 152 -15.61 -3.14 -4.56
C ASP A 152 -15.11 -3.19 -6.00
N TYR A 153 -15.38 -4.26 -6.73
CA TYR A 153 -14.98 -4.40 -8.11
C TYR A 153 -16.01 -5.15 -8.94
N LYS A 154 -16.01 -4.86 -10.24
CA LYS A 154 -16.72 -5.65 -11.23
C LYS A 154 -15.84 -5.95 -12.42
N ILE A 155 -16.08 -7.09 -13.06
CA ILE A 155 -15.41 -7.46 -14.31
C ILE A 155 -16.30 -7.01 -15.46
N VAL A 156 -15.79 -6.15 -16.34
CA VAL A 156 -16.48 -5.68 -17.55
C VAL A 156 -15.57 -5.92 -18.73
N ASN A 157 -16.00 -6.76 -19.68
CA ASN A 157 -15.21 -7.15 -20.86
C ASN A 157 -13.82 -7.66 -20.49
N GLY A 158 -13.75 -8.55 -19.48
CA GLY A 158 -12.48 -9.11 -18.97
C GLY A 158 -11.60 -8.14 -18.19
N LYS A 159 -12.04 -6.89 -17.96
CA LYS A 159 -11.27 -5.87 -17.22
C LYS A 159 -11.87 -5.57 -15.86
N VAL A 160 -11.01 -5.51 -14.84
CA VAL A 160 -11.40 -5.12 -13.49
C VAL A 160 -11.71 -3.63 -13.43
N LYS A 161 -12.92 -3.28 -13.01
CA LYS A 161 -13.35 -1.91 -12.70
C LYS A 161 -13.58 -1.78 -11.21
N VAL A 162 -12.78 -0.94 -10.56
CA VAL A 162 -12.93 -0.61 -9.14
C VAL A 162 -14.10 0.35 -8.95
N LEU A 163 -14.90 0.08 -7.93
CA LEU A 163 -16.01 0.88 -7.44
C LEU A 163 -15.62 1.47 -6.08
N ALA A 164 -15.97 2.72 -5.82
CA ALA A 164 -15.69 3.40 -4.57
C ALA A 164 -17.01 3.82 -3.94
N ILE A 165 -17.25 3.36 -2.72
CA ILE A 165 -18.47 3.58 -1.94
C ILE A 165 -18.03 4.37 -0.69
N PRO A 166 -18.52 5.59 -0.44
CA PRO A 166 -18.18 6.34 0.77
C PRO A 166 -18.48 5.53 2.03
N LEU A 167 -17.60 5.61 3.03
CA LEU A 167 -17.85 5.07 4.38
C LEU A 167 -18.77 5.99 5.20
#